data_AF-A0A1D2RV23-F1
#
_entry.id   AF-A0A1D2RV23-F1
#
_cell.length_a   1.000
_cell.length_b   1.000
_cell.length_c   1.000
_cell.angle_alpha   90.00
_cell.angle_beta   90.00
_cell.angle_gamma   90.00
#
_symmetry.space_group_name_H-M   'P 1'
#
loop_
_entity.id
_entity.type
_entity.pdbx_description
1 polymer ?
#
loop_
_entity_poly.entity_id
_entity_poly.type
_entity_poly.pdbx_seq_one_letter_code
_entity_poly.pdbx_strand_id
1 'polypeptide(L)'
;MNRLPMLAAFLVLAPALAVAQASPAAAPQELPADAMFRAWDSNKDGALSKEEFRAGWAGLRQRAAADAEARLRVQFDRADANDDQGIDANEYKSLLLVRRAGDAAPPLSRFDASKDGKLQFPEYLVMVQELAQRPAAPAATEGSR
;
A
#
# COMPACT_ATOMS: atom_id res chain seq x y z
N MET A 1 63.60 5.05 -39.72
CA MET A 1 63.00 4.49 -40.95
C MET A 1 61.70 3.80 -40.56
N ASN A 2 60.57 4.51 -40.63
CA ASN A 2 59.51 4.32 -41.65
C ASN A 2 58.63 3.07 -41.37
N ARG A 3 57.29 3.05 -41.36
CA ARG A 3 56.22 3.89 -41.94
C ARG A 3 54.90 3.58 -41.17
N LEU A 4 54.01 4.56 -40.96
CA LEU A 4 52.53 4.34 -40.96
C LEU A 4 52.10 4.04 -42.43
N PRO A 5 50.93 3.45 -42.79
CA PRO A 5 49.59 3.63 -42.18
C PRO A 5 48.64 2.40 -42.30
N MET A 6 47.37 2.55 -41.89
CA MET A 6 46.16 2.22 -42.70
C MET A 6 44.99 1.66 -41.86
N LEU A 7 43.97 2.51 -41.71
CA LEU A 7 42.53 2.25 -41.75
C LEU A 7 42.01 0.87 -41.32
N ALA A 8 41.22 0.86 -40.25
CA ALA A 8 39.95 0.14 -40.25
C ALA A 8 38.90 1.00 -39.51
N ALA A 9 38.03 1.62 -40.31
CA ALA A 9 36.77 2.15 -39.85
C ALA A 9 35.91 0.99 -39.31
N PHE A 10 35.46 1.11 -38.06
CA PHE A 10 34.26 0.41 -37.61
C PHE A 10 33.34 1.43 -36.96
N LEU A 11 32.44 1.93 -37.80
CA LEU A 11 31.19 2.55 -37.40
C LEU A 11 30.34 1.45 -36.74
N VAL A 12 30.38 1.36 -35.41
CA VAL A 12 29.36 0.61 -34.65
C VAL A 12 28.37 1.63 -34.10
N LEU A 13 27.30 1.83 -34.86
CA LEU A 13 26.06 2.41 -34.38
C LEU A 13 25.37 1.34 -33.51
N ALA A 14 25.35 1.53 -32.20
CA ALA A 14 24.52 0.74 -31.29
C ALA A 14 23.77 1.70 -30.34
N PRO A 15 22.44 1.84 -30.47
CA PRO A 15 21.64 2.49 -29.44
C PRO A 15 21.35 1.42 -28.37
N ALA A 16 22.28 1.23 -27.43
CA ALA A 16 22.00 0.41 -26.26
C ALA A 16 21.32 1.30 -25.21
N LEU A 17 20.00 1.11 -25.12
CA LEU A 17 19.09 1.64 -24.11
C LEU A 17 19.80 2.03 -22.81
N ALA A 18 19.75 3.33 -22.49
CA ALA A 18 19.88 3.77 -21.11
C ALA A 18 18.78 3.05 -20.31
N VAL A 19 19.17 2.02 -19.56
CA VAL A 19 18.35 1.43 -18.51
C VAL A 19 18.06 2.59 -17.56
N ALA A 20 16.87 3.17 -17.72
CA ALA A 20 16.30 4.07 -16.73
C ALA A 20 16.38 3.33 -15.41
N GLN A 21 17.25 3.81 -14.54
CA GLN A 21 17.39 3.27 -13.20
C GLN A 21 16.03 3.50 -12.54
N ALA A 22 15.25 2.44 -12.44
CA ALA A 22 14.06 2.42 -11.62
C ALA A 22 14.54 2.65 -10.20
N SER A 23 14.39 3.90 -9.74
CA SER A 23 14.70 4.29 -8.37
C SER A 23 14.03 3.31 -7.41
N PRO A 24 14.77 2.78 -6.41
CA PRO A 24 14.18 1.91 -5.41
C PRO A 24 13.14 2.71 -4.62
N ALA A 25 11.95 2.13 -4.53
CA ALA A 25 10.89 2.38 -3.55
C ALA A 25 11.02 3.68 -2.73
N ALA A 26 10.19 4.66 -3.05
CA ALA A 26 9.90 5.77 -2.14
C ALA A 26 9.25 5.19 -0.87
N ALA A 27 10.07 4.87 0.12
CA ALA A 27 9.63 4.83 1.50
C ALA A 27 8.97 6.19 1.81
N PRO A 28 7.87 6.22 2.60
CA PRO A 28 7.32 7.48 3.06
C PRO A 28 8.42 8.28 3.73
N GLN A 29 8.82 9.41 3.15
CA GLN A 29 9.74 10.31 3.81
C GLN A 29 9.00 10.87 5.02
N GLU A 30 9.28 10.32 6.20
CA GLU A 30 8.89 10.95 7.46
C GLU A 30 9.50 12.35 7.43
N LEU A 31 8.65 13.37 7.28
CA LEU A 31 9.13 14.75 7.37
C LEU A 31 9.81 14.88 8.74
N PRO A 32 11.04 15.40 8.81
CA PRO A 32 11.71 15.59 10.10
C PRO A 32 10.78 16.37 11.02
N ALA A 33 10.71 15.99 12.30
CA ALA A 33 9.78 16.58 13.27
C ALA A 33 9.83 18.12 13.27
N ASP A 34 11.01 18.70 13.04
CA ASP A 34 11.22 20.14 12.88
C ASP A 34 10.47 20.75 11.68
N ALA A 35 10.38 20.04 10.56
CA ALA A 35 9.63 20.48 9.39
C ALA A 35 8.12 20.39 9.63
N MET A 36 7.65 19.37 10.36
CA MET A 36 6.24 19.26 10.75
C MET A 36 5.86 20.36 11.73
N PHE A 37 6.70 20.61 12.73
CA PHE A 37 6.50 21.68 13.71
C PHE A 37 6.36 23.04 13.02
N ARG A 38 7.32 23.40 12.15
CA ARG A 38 7.29 24.65 11.36
C ARG A 38 6.10 24.74 10.40
N ALA A 39 5.58 23.60 9.93
CA ALA A 39 4.41 23.57 9.07
C ALA A 39 3.11 23.76 9.85
N TRP A 40 3.09 23.48 11.15
CA TRP A 40 1.90 23.58 12.01
C TRP A 40 1.87 24.90 12.78
N ASP A 41 3.04 25.42 13.18
CA ASP A 41 3.25 26.74 13.80
C ASP A 41 2.95 27.83 12.76
N SER A 42 1.67 28.20 12.68
CA SER A 42 1.13 29.08 11.65
C SER A 42 1.42 30.54 11.97
N ASN A 43 1.41 30.88 13.26
CA ASN A 43 1.77 32.22 13.72
C ASN A 43 3.30 32.43 13.83
N LYS A 44 4.10 31.36 13.74
CA LYS A 44 5.57 31.35 13.78
C LYS A 44 6.12 31.92 15.08
N ASP A 45 5.42 31.68 16.19
CA ASP A 45 5.85 32.13 17.51
C ASP A 45 6.85 31.17 18.18
N GLY A 46 7.14 30.04 17.53
CA GLY A 46 8.06 29.02 18.03
C GLY A 46 7.41 28.04 19.00
N ALA A 47 6.09 28.09 19.16
CA ALA A 47 5.28 27.14 19.91
C ALA A 47 4.12 26.62 19.04
N LEU A 48 3.49 25.52 19.47
CA LEU A 48 2.20 25.10 18.91
C LEU A 48 1.11 25.41 19.91
N SER A 49 0.21 26.32 19.53
CA SER A 49 -1.05 26.48 20.23
C SER A 49 -1.89 25.21 20.14
N LYS A 50 -2.91 25.11 21.01
CA LYS A 50 -3.86 23.98 20.98
C LYS A 50 -4.61 23.93 19.64
N GLU A 51 -4.95 25.08 19.06
CA GLU A 51 -5.60 25.11 17.75
C GLU A 51 -4.67 24.59 16.63
N GLU A 52 -3.43 25.06 16.58
CA GLU A 52 -2.44 24.65 15.57
C GLU A 52 -2.12 23.17 15.65
N PHE A 53 -1.91 22.64 16.86
CA PHE A 53 -1.72 21.21 17.06
C PHE A 53 -2.94 20.40 16.59
N ARG A 54 -4.16 20.82 16.93
CA ARG A 54 -5.39 20.11 16.51
C ARG A 54 -5.55 20.13 15.00
N ALA A 55 -5.29 21.27 14.35
CA ALA A 55 -5.38 21.41 12.91
C ALA A 55 -4.33 20.54 12.20
N GLY A 56 -3.07 20.61 12.64
CA GLY A 56 -1.98 19.79 12.13
C GLY A 56 -2.23 18.29 12.29
N TRP A 57 -2.68 17.88 13.49
CA TRP A 57 -3.02 16.49 13.79
C TRP A 57 -4.20 15.97 12.96
N ALA A 58 -5.23 16.80 12.75
CA ALA A 58 -6.35 16.44 11.87
C ALA A 58 -5.88 16.23 10.42
N GLY A 59 -5.06 17.14 9.89
CA GLY A 59 -4.50 17.02 8.55
C GLY A 59 -3.60 15.79 8.39
N LEU A 60 -2.78 15.48 9.40
CA LEU A 60 -1.95 14.28 9.41
C LEU A 60 -2.78 13.01 9.36
N ARG A 61 -3.84 12.91 10.19
CA ARG A 61 -4.74 11.75 10.18
C ARG A 61 -5.46 11.58 8.86
N GLN A 62 -5.90 12.68 8.24
CA GLN A 62 -6.55 12.62 6.92
C GLN A 62 -5.61 12.11 5.84
N ARG A 63 -4.35 12.59 5.82
CA ARG A 63 -3.34 12.09 4.88
C ARG A 63 -3.03 10.63 5.12
N ALA A 64 -2.81 10.22 6.36
CA ALA A 64 -2.57 8.83 6.72
C ALA A 64 -3.74 7.91 6.31
N ALA A 65 -4.99 8.38 6.48
CA ALA A 65 -6.16 7.65 6.04
C ALA A 65 -6.22 7.52 4.50
N ALA A 66 -5.94 8.59 3.77
CA ALA A 66 -5.89 8.57 2.31
C ALA A 66 -4.78 7.64 1.78
N ASP A 67 -3.60 7.68 2.38
CA ASP A 67 -2.48 6.81 2.03
C ASP A 67 -2.82 5.33 2.32
N ALA A 68 -3.48 5.06 3.45
CA ALA A 68 -3.94 3.72 3.79
C ALA A 68 -4.98 3.22 2.79
N GLU A 69 -5.98 4.03 2.45
CA GLU A 69 -6.99 3.69 1.46
C GLU A 69 -6.37 3.41 0.08
N ALA A 70 -5.44 4.26 -0.37
CA ALA A 70 -4.73 4.07 -1.63
C ALA A 70 -3.95 2.73 -1.67
N ARG A 71 -3.28 2.37 -0.56
CA ARG A 71 -2.59 1.08 -0.44
C ARG A 71 -3.58 -0.09 -0.47
N LEU A 72 -4.73 0.05 0.19
CA LEU A 72 -5.77 -0.98 0.18
C LEU A 72 -6.39 -1.14 -1.20
N ARG A 73 -6.54 -0.06 -1.96
CA ARG A 73 -6.98 -0.10 -3.35
C ARG A 73 -6.02 -0.91 -4.23
N VAL A 74 -4.72 -0.66 -4.12
CA VAL A 74 -3.72 -1.46 -4.82
C VAL A 74 -3.79 -2.96 -4.44
N GLN A 75 -4.10 -3.29 -3.19
CA GLN A 75 -4.27 -4.69 -2.78
C GLN A 75 -5.57 -5.30 -3.30
N PHE A 76 -6.65 -4.52 -3.35
CA PHE A 76 -7.92 -4.91 -3.92
C PHE A 76 -7.78 -5.21 -5.41
N ASP A 77 -7.19 -4.28 -6.17
CA ASP A 77 -6.98 -4.43 -7.62
C ASP A 77 -6.05 -5.61 -7.95
N ARG A 78 -5.17 -6.02 -7.03
CA ARG A 78 -4.34 -7.22 -7.19
C ARG A 78 -5.07 -8.52 -6.89
N ALA A 79 -6.14 -8.44 -6.10
CA ALA A 79 -6.94 -9.60 -5.72
C ALA A 79 -8.06 -9.88 -6.74
N ASP A 80 -8.63 -8.81 -7.32
CA ASP A 80 -9.54 -8.83 -8.47
C ASP A 80 -8.73 -9.22 -9.73
N ALA A 81 -8.51 -10.53 -9.89
CA ALA A 81 -7.65 -11.07 -10.95
C ALA A 81 -8.36 -11.12 -12.30
N ASN A 82 -9.69 -11.09 -12.30
CA ASN A 82 -10.51 -11.11 -13.51
C ASN A 82 -11.01 -9.71 -13.92
N ASP A 83 -10.63 -8.66 -13.19
CA ASP A 83 -10.96 -7.24 -13.40
C ASP A 83 -12.48 -6.98 -13.46
N ASP A 84 -13.27 -7.72 -12.67
CA ASP A 84 -14.73 -7.58 -12.63
C ASP A 84 -15.24 -6.61 -11.56
N GLN A 85 -14.33 -5.80 -11.01
CA GLN A 85 -14.57 -4.72 -10.05
C GLN A 85 -15.07 -5.24 -8.69
N GLY A 86 -14.79 -6.50 -8.39
CA GLY A 86 -15.18 -7.18 -7.17
C GLY A 86 -14.25 -8.34 -6.87
N ILE A 87 -14.14 -8.71 -5.58
CA ILE A 87 -13.44 -9.94 -5.19
C ILE A 87 -14.49 -11.04 -5.09
N ASP A 88 -14.45 -11.98 -6.01
CA ASP A 88 -15.36 -13.13 -6.00
C ASP A 88 -14.96 -14.22 -4.97
N ALA A 89 -15.78 -15.26 -4.85
CA ALA A 89 -15.53 -16.34 -3.89
C ALA A 89 -14.24 -17.14 -4.13
N ASN A 90 -13.70 -17.17 -5.35
CA ASN A 90 -12.43 -17.83 -5.67
C ASN A 90 -11.25 -16.92 -5.33
N GLU A 91 -11.35 -15.64 -5.64
CA GLU A 91 -10.34 -14.62 -5.33
C GLU A 91 -10.25 -14.36 -3.83
N TYR A 92 -11.39 -14.38 -3.13
CA TYR A 92 -11.48 -14.22 -1.68
C TYR A 92 -10.59 -15.21 -0.92
N LYS A 93 -10.58 -16.48 -1.33
CA LYS A 93 -9.77 -17.54 -0.71
C LYS A 93 -8.27 -17.33 -0.92
N SER A 94 -7.89 -16.57 -1.94
CA SER A 94 -6.51 -16.28 -2.28
C SER A 94 -5.94 -15.08 -1.51
N LEU A 95 -6.81 -14.27 -0.89
CA LEU A 95 -6.40 -13.15 -0.06
C LEU A 95 -5.49 -13.60 1.07
N LEU A 96 -4.36 -12.91 1.26
CA LEU A 96 -3.41 -13.23 2.32
C LEU A 96 -4.02 -13.16 3.72
N LEU A 97 -4.94 -12.21 3.94
CA LEU A 97 -5.65 -12.06 5.22
C LEU A 97 -6.54 -13.26 5.52
N VAL A 98 -7.28 -13.75 4.52
CA VAL A 98 -8.14 -14.92 4.61
C VAL A 98 -7.30 -16.18 4.82
N ARG A 99 -6.24 -16.36 4.02
CA ARG A 99 -5.31 -17.49 4.17
C ARG A 99 -4.62 -17.53 5.54
N ARG A 100 -4.28 -16.37 6.11
CA ARG A 100 -3.71 -16.28 7.46
C ARG A 100 -4.73 -16.56 8.56
N ALA A 101 -5.98 -16.14 8.38
CA ALA A 101 -7.05 -16.41 9.32
C ALA A 101 -7.50 -17.89 9.30
N GLY A 102 -7.31 -18.59 8.18
CA GLY A 102 -7.63 -20.03 8.06
C GLY A 102 -9.09 -20.29 8.37
N ASP A 103 -9.37 -21.27 9.24
CA ASP A 103 -10.75 -21.61 9.67
C ASP A 103 -11.44 -20.48 10.46
N ALA A 104 -10.68 -19.52 10.99
CA ALA A 104 -11.23 -18.34 11.64
C ALA A 104 -11.57 -17.20 10.66
N ALA A 105 -11.28 -17.39 9.37
CA ALA A 105 -11.63 -16.42 8.33
C ALA A 105 -13.16 -16.28 8.25
N PRO A 106 -13.71 -15.06 8.37
CA PRO A 106 -15.12 -14.87 8.14
C PRO A 106 -15.49 -15.21 6.68
N PRO A 107 -16.72 -15.65 6.39
CA PRO A 107 -17.15 -15.86 5.02
C PRO A 107 -17.32 -14.52 4.29
N LEU A 108 -17.13 -14.48 2.97
CA LEU A 108 -17.34 -13.24 2.19
C LEU A 108 -18.75 -12.66 2.40
N SER A 109 -19.76 -13.53 2.53
CA SER A 109 -21.17 -13.15 2.70
C SER A 109 -21.43 -12.35 3.97
N ARG A 110 -20.48 -12.31 4.90
CA ARG A 110 -20.54 -11.43 6.08
C ARG A 110 -20.36 -9.96 5.71
N PHE A 111 -19.60 -9.69 4.65
CA PHE A 111 -19.23 -8.35 4.21
C PHE A 111 -19.90 -7.94 2.89
N ASP A 112 -20.40 -8.89 2.10
CA ASP A 112 -21.22 -8.68 0.89
C ASP A 112 -22.61 -8.11 1.27
N ALA A 113 -22.67 -6.79 1.41
CA ALA A 113 -23.87 -6.05 1.77
C ALA A 113 -24.78 -5.84 0.55
N SER A 114 -24.19 -5.72 -0.64
CA SER A 114 -24.91 -5.61 -1.91
C SER A 114 -25.61 -6.91 -2.31
N LYS A 115 -25.14 -8.06 -1.81
CA LYS A 115 -25.61 -9.43 -2.10
C LYS A 115 -25.42 -9.84 -3.54
N ASP A 116 -24.36 -9.36 -4.17
CA ASP A 116 -24.01 -9.73 -5.55
C ASP A 116 -23.03 -10.91 -5.61
N GLY A 117 -22.62 -11.45 -4.46
CA GLY A 117 -21.70 -12.58 -4.36
C GLY A 117 -20.23 -12.18 -4.51
N LYS A 118 -19.92 -10.89 -4.45
CA LYS A 118 -18.58 -10.32 -4.52
C LYS A 118 -18.35 -9.40 -3.34
N LEU A 119 -17.09 -9.07 -3.08
CA LEU A 119 -16.76 -7.92 -2.23
C LEU A 119 -16.37 -6.74 -3.11
N GLN A 120 -17.16 -5.68 -3.03
CA GLN A 120 -16.79 -4.40 -3.61
C GLN A 120 -15.78 -3.69 -2.70
N PHE A 121 -15.07 -2.70 -3.25
CA PHE A 121 -14.05 -1.97 -2.49
C PHE A 121 -14.52 -1.44 -1.12
N PRO A 122 -15.71 -0.82 -0.97
CA PRO A 122 -16.18 -0.36 0.34
C PRO A 122 -16.36 -1.50 1.35
N GLU A 123 -16.79 -2.68 0.89
CA GLU A 123 -17.00 -3.86 1.72
C GLU A 123 -15.66 -4.51 2.11
N TYR A 124 -14.71 -4.53 1.18
CA TYR A 124 -13.33 -4.93 1.44
C TYR A 124 -12.68 -4.09 2.54
N LEU A 125 -12.89 -2.76 2.55
CA LEU A 125 -12.37 -1.89 3.61
C LEU A 125 -12.88 -2.29 5.00
N VAL A 126 -14.18 -2.61 5.11
CA VAL A 126 -14.80 -3.07 6.37
C VAL A 126 -14.18 -4.39 6.80
N MET A 127 -13.99 -5.34 5.88
CA MET A 127 -13.34 -6.61 6.18
C MET A 127 -11.91 -6.41 6.70
N VAL A 128 -11.09 -5.61 6.02
CA VAL A 128 -9.70 -5.36 6.46
C VAL A 128 -9.68 -4.69 7.83
N GLN A 129 -10.59 -3.75 8.08
CA GLN A 129 -10.70 -3.09 9.38
C GLN A 129 -11.13 -4.05 10.50
N GLU A 130 -12.03 -4.99 10.24
CA GLU A 130 -12.44 -6.02 11.21
C GLU A 130 -11.29 -7.01 11.49
N LEU A 131 -10.63 -7.51 10.44
CA LEU A 131 -9.52 -8.45 10.56
C LEU A 131 -8.26 -7.82 11.19
N ALA A 132 -8.04 -6.52 11.03
CA ALA A 132 -6.96 -5.80 11.71
C ALA A 132 -7.22 -5.61 13.22
N GLN A 133 -8.50 -5.53 13.62
CA GLN A 133 -8.91 -5.38 15.02
C GLN A 133 -9.01 -6.71 15.76
N ARG A 134 -9.13 -7.84 15.04
CA ARG A 134 -8.95 -9.18 15.61
C ARG A 134 -7.45 -9.47 15.67
N PRO A 135 -6.80 -9.46 16.85
CA PRO A 135 -5.52 -10.15 16.97
C PRO A 135 -5.77 -11.59 16.51
N ALA A 136 -4.86 -12.12 15.67
CA ALA A 136 -4.91 -13.51 15.25
C ALA A 136 -5.16 -14.36 16.50
N ALA A 137 -6.32 -15.03 16.56
CA ALA A 137 -6.62 -15.89 17.69
C ALA A 137 -5.45 -16.87 17.82
N PRO A 138 -4.90 -17.10 19.03
CA PRO A 138 -3.89 -18.12 19.19
C PRO A 138 -4.47 -19.41 18.61
N ALA A 139 -3.75 -20.00 17.66
CA ALA A 139 -4.12 -21.26 17.03
C ALA A 139 -4.62 -22.20 18.12
N ALA A 140 -5.88 -22.62 18.00
CA ALA A 140 -6.56 -23.46 18.98
C ALA A 140 -5.67 -24.67 19.28
N THR A 141 -5.01 -24.62 20.44
CA THR A 141 -4.38 -25.78 21.04
C THR A 141 -5.48 -26.47 21.81
N GLU A 142 -6.44 -27.08 21.11
CA GLU A 142 -7.36 -28.04 21.73
C GLU A 142 -6.85 -29.45 21.44
N GLY A 143 -5.73 -29.74 22.07
CA GLY A 143 -5.45 -31.08 22.56
C GLY A 143 -5.84 -31.14 24.03
N SER A 144 -6.60 -32.19 24.39
CA SER A 144 -6.85 -32.71 25.75
C SER A 144 -8.09 -32.19 26.48
N ARG A 145 -9.21 -32.92 26.37
CA ARG A 145 -9.55 -33.96 27.36
C ARG A 145 -10.58 -34.95 26.84
#